data_AF-A0A2V3A6I3-F1
#
_entry.id   AF-A0A2V3A6I3-F1
#
_cell.length_a   1.000
_cell.length_b   1.000
_cell.length_c   1.000
_cell.angle_alpha   90.00
_cell.angle_beta   90.00
_cell.angle_gamma   90.00
#
_symmetry.space_group_name_H-M   'P 1'
#
loop_
_entity.id
_entity.type
_entity.pdbx_description
1 polymer ?
#
loop_
_entity_poly.entity_id
_entity_poly.type
_entity_poly.pdbx_seq_one_letter_code
_entity_poly.pdbx_strand_id
1 'polypeptide(L)' 'MRKKDPGIHCTRQSIIDPFSTIAKRRNFKEISIAGITEEANINRSAFYYHFKDKEV' A
#
# COMPACT_ATOMS: atom_id res chain seq x y z
N MET A 1 21.10 19.10 2.39
CA MET A 1 19.83 18.50 2.87
C MET A 1 19.14 17.86 1.68
N ARG A 2 19.24 16.53 1.51
CA ARG A 2 18.57 15.81 0.41
C ARG A 2 17.07 16.01 0.58
N LYS A 3 16.44 16.77 -0.32
CA LYS A 3 14.98 16.84 -0.42
C LYS A 3 14.51 15.43 -0.79
N LYS A 4 14.16 14.63 0.22
CA LYS A 4 13.38 13.40 0.00
C LYS A 4 12.05 13.87 -0.57
N ASP A 5 11.77 13.53 -1.81
CA ASP A 5 10.50 13.79 -2.46
C ASP A 5 9.33 13.47 -1.50
N PRO A 6 8.54 14.47 -1.08
CA PRO A 6 7.44 14.26 -0.14
C PRO A 6 6.36 13.34 -0.70
N GLY A 7 6.28 13.21 -2.03
CA GLY A 7 5.31 12.34 -2.71
C GLY A 7 5.44 10.87 -2.31
N ILE A 8 6.67 10.34 -2.22
CA ILE A 8 6.91 8.92 -1.94
C ILE A 8 6.52 8.54 -0.50
N HIS A 9 6.70 9.46 0.44
CA HIS A 9 6.29 9.25 1.83
C HIS A 9 4.77 9.35 2.01
N CYS A 10 4.11 10.31 1.34
CA CYS A 10 2.65 10.40 1.33
C CYS A 10 2.01 9.12 0.79
N THR A 11 2.46 8.62 -0.37
CA THR A 11 1.87 7.43 -1.00
C THR A 11 2.01 6.18 -0.13
N ARG A 12 3.13 6.01 0.59
CA ARG A 12 3.29 4.88 1.50
C ARG A 12 2.35 4.95 2.70
N GLN A 13 2.14 6.14 3.27
CA GLN A 13 1.18 6.35 4.36
C GLN A 13 -0.26 6.08 3.88
N SER A 14 -0.60 6.51 2.67
CA SER A 14 -1.90 6.25 2.04
C SER A 14 -2.20 4.77 1.80
N ILE A 15 -1.19 3.89 1.84
CA ILE A 15 -1.37 2.44 1.71
C ILE A 15 -1.48 1.78 3.09
N ILE A 16 -0.70 2.26 4.08
CA ILE A 16 -0.65 1.68 5.42
C ILE A 16 -1.93 1.94 6.21
N ASP A 17 -2.51 3.13 6.09
CA ASP A 17 -3.75 3.50 6.79
C ASP A 17 -4.96 2.61 6.43
N PRO A 18 -5.31 2.45 5.14
CA PRO A 18 -6.37 1.54 4.71
C PRO A 18 -6.00 0.08 4.98
N PHE A 19 -4.74 -0.31 4.80
CA PHE A 19 -4.30 -1.67 5.13
C PHE A 19 -4.53 -2.00 6.61
N SER A 20 -4.20 -1.09 7.53
CA SER A 20 -4.45 -1.26 8.97
C SER A 20 -5.94 -1.38 9.28
N THR A 21 -6.78 -0.62 8.58
CA THR A 21 -8.24 -0.68 8.71
C THR A 21 -8.79 -2.02 8.23
N ILE A 22 -8.33 -2.53 7.09
CA ILE A 22 -8.74 -3.84 6.56
C ILE A 22 -8.23 -4.97 7.48
N ALA A 23 -6.97 -4.89 7.92
CA ALA A 23 -6.35 -5.89 8.81
C ALA A 23 -7.05 -6.01 10.17
N LYS A 24 -7.71 -4.94 10.64
CA LYS A 24 -8.55 -4.98 11.84
C LYS A 24 -9.91 -5.64 11.61
N ARG A 25 -10.40 -5.67 10.37
CA ARG A 25 -11.74 -6.15 10.00
C ARG A 25 -11.75 -7.55 9.40
N ARG A 26 -10.65 -7.98 8.78
CA ARG A 26 -10.53 -9.25 8.05
C ARG A 26 -9.23 -9.97 8.37
N ASN A 27 -9.20 -11.28 8.22
CA ASN A 27 -7.96 -12.04 8.34
C ASN A 27 -7.01 -11.66 7.20
N PHE A 28 -5.71 -11.58 7.49
CA PHE A 28 -4.66 -11.29 6.49
C PHE A 28 -4.75 -12.19 5.24
N LYS A 29 -5.23 -13.44 5.39
CA LYS A 29 -5.43 -14.39 4.29
C LYS A 29 -6.55 -14.01 3.31
N GLU A 30 -7.50 -13.20 3.75
CA GLU A 30 -8.62 -12.71 2.95
C GLU A 30 -8.29 -11.36 2.29
N ILE A 31 -7.20 -10.71 2.72
CA ILE A 31 -6.78 -9.42 2.19
C ILE A 31 -5.98 -9.65 0.91
N SER A 32 -6.60 -9.32 -0.23
CA SER A 32 -5.94 -9.34 -1.54
C SER A 32 -5.34 -7.98 -1.88
N ILE A 33 -4.26 -7.98 -2.68
CA ILE A 33 -3.64 -6.74 -3.20
C ILE A 33 -4.69 -5.86 -3.90
N ALA A 34 -5.62 -6.46 -4.65
CA ALA A 34 -6.74 -5.77 -5.27
C ALA A 34 -7.57 -4.95 -4.25
N GLY A 35 -8.03 -5.58 -3.17
CA GLY A 35 -8.83 -4.91 -2.15
C GLY A 35 -8.06 -3.82 -1.40
N ILE A 36 -6.76 -4.02 -1.15
CA ILE A 36 -5.91 -2.98 -0.55
C ILE A 36 -5.81 -1.78 -1.51
N THR A 37 -5.57 -2.02 -2.80
CA THR A 37 -5.43 -0.95 -3.80
C THR A 37 -6.74 -0.19 -4.03
N GLU A 38 -7.88 -0.87 -3.94
CA GLU A 38 -9.21 -0.26 -4.05
C GLU A 38 -9.52 0.61 -2.83
N GLU A 39 -9.30 0.11 -1.62
CA GLU A 39 -9.52 0.85 -0.36
C GLU A 39 -8.55 2.03 -0.21
N ALA A 40 -7.31 1.87 -0.65
CA ALA A 40 -6.29 2.92 -0.65
C ALA A 40 -6.42 3.93 -1.79
N ASN A 41 -7.35 3.70 -2.73
CA ASN A 41 -7.52 4.51 -3.94
C ASN A 41 -6.20 4.73 -4.71
N ILE A 42 -5.38 3.69 -4.81
CA ILE A 42 -4.11 3.73 -5.53
C ILE A 42 -4.07 2.70 -6.65
N ASN A 43 -3.27 3.00 -7.68
CA ASN A 43 -3.06 2.06 -8.76
C ASN A 43 -2.20 0.87 -8.28
N ARG A 44 -2.50 -0.35 -8.75
CA ARG A 44 -1.67 -1.54 -8.55
C ARG A 44 -0.21 -1.30 -8.95
N SER A 45 0.04 -0.55 -10.03
CA SER A 45 1.40 -0.20 -10.45
C SER A 45 2.15 0.62 -9.38
N ALA A 46 1.44 1.52 -8.69
CA ALA A 46 2.00 2.28 -7.58
C ALA A 46 2.23 1.40 -6.34
N PHE A 47 1.32 0.45 -6.07
CA PHE A 47 1.53 -0.54 -5.03
C PHE A 47 2.80 -1.36 -5.28
N TYR A 48 2.97 -1.94 -6.48
CA TYR A 48 4.17 -2.68 -6.86
C TYR A 48 5.42 -1.82 -6.96
N TYR A 49 5.30 -0.50 -7.13
CA TYR A 49 6.44 0.41 -7.05
C TYR A 49 6.99 0.54 -5.62
N HIS A 50 6.10 0.50 -4.61
CA HIS A 50 6.46 0.68 -3.20
C HIS A 50 6.64 -0.62 -2.41
N PHE A 51 5.90 -1.67 -2.78
CA PHE A 51 5.81 -2.97 -2.11
C PHE A 51 6.19 -4.11 -3.06
N LYS A 52 7.09 -3.85 -4.00
CA LYS A 52 7.71 -4.90 -4.82
C LYS A 52 8.42 -5.88 -3.87
N ASP A 53 7.81 -7.02 -3.59
CA ASP A 53 8.43 -8.11 -2.86
C ASP A 53 8.55 -9.32 -3.79
N LYS A 54 9.80 -9.68 -4.05
CA LYS A 54 10.32 -11.05 -3.97
C LYS A 54 9.40 -12.17 -4.49
N GLU A 55 9.49 -12.39 -5.80
CA GLU A 55 9.39 -13.71 -6.44
C GLU A 55 10.22 -13.60 -7.74
N VAL A 56 11.55 -13.61 -7.65
CA VAL A 56 12.37 -14.80 -7.95
C VAL A 56 12.17 -15.98 -7.02
#